data_AF-S9RWI4-F1
#
_entry.id   AF-S9RWI4-F1
#
_cell.length_a   1.000
_cell.length_b   1.000
_cell.length_c   1.000
_cell.angle_alpha   90.00
_cell.angle_beta   90.00
_cell.angle_gamma   90.00
#
_symmetry.space_group_name_H-M   'P 1'
#
loop_
_entity.id
_entity.type
_entity.pdbx_description
1 polymer ?
#
loop_
_entity_poly.entity_id
_entity_poly.type
_entity_poly.pdbx_seq_one_letter_code
_entity_poly.pdbx_strand_id
1 'polypeptide(L)'
;MVEELYPDQFTWKQPESERPLFHYSSDEDGPGYHLNHRGIVECETCATSRKATIRWPEAAYWQWEVSGHPLVARNRAHAEQILDFLRERNRSPNRRPSLRRIPTQLLTKRLAPEVRRRVGRDLELA
;
A
#
# COMPACT_ATOMS: atom_id res chain seq x y z
N MET A 1 -13.23 -5.38 2.74
CA MET A 1 -12.07 -4.49 2.48
C MET A 1 -10.96 -4.79 3.48
N VAL A 2 -9.68 -4.82 3.08
CA VAL A 2 -8.55 -5.14 3.97
C VAL A 2 -7.73 -3.89 4.25
N GLU A 3 -7.99 -3.22 5.37
CA GLU A 3 -7.34 -1.96 5.72
C GLU A 3 -6.15 -2.18 6.65
N GLU A 4 -4.95 -1.79 6.19
CA GLU A 4 -3.84 -1.46 7.08
C GLU A 4 -3.84 0.05 7.36
N LEU A 5 -4.83 0.50 8.12
CA LEU A 5 -4.99 1.90 8.52
C LEU A 5 -5.42 2.07 9.98
N TYR A 6 -5.05 1.13 10.85
CA TYR A 6 -5.37 1.25 12.27
C TYR A 6 -4.15 1.12 13.17
N PRO A 7 -3.19 2.07 13.14
CA PRO A 7 -2.09 2.10 14.11
C PRO A 7 -2.62 2.05 15.56
N ASP A 8 -3.78 2.67 15.82
CA ASP A 8 -4.45 2.64 17.13
C ASP A 8 -5.00 1.25 17.51
N GLN A 9 -5.27 0.39 16.53
CA GLN A 9 -5.75 -0.98 16.75
C GLN A 9 -4.59 -2.00 16.81
N PHE A 10 -3.41 -1.64 16.30
CA PHE A 10 -2.24 -2.49 16.29
C PHE A 10 -1.15 -1.90 17.18
N THR A 11 -1.32 -2.10 18.49
CA THR A 11 -0.30 -1.75 19.48
C THR A 11 0.93 -2.60 19.24
N TRP A 12 2.02 -2.00 18.76
CA TRP A 12 3.32 -2.64 18.71
C TRP A 12 4.22 -2.05 19.80
N LYS A 13 4.91 -2.94 20.51
CA LYS A 13 5.95 -2.58 21.48
C LYS A 13 7.29 -3.00 20.90
N GLN A 14 8.23 -2.06 20.83
CA GLN A 14 9.57 -2.34 20.34
C GLN A 14 10.23 -3.44 21.20
N PRO A 15 10.82 -4.48 20.60
CA PRO A 15 11.69 -5.41 21.33
C PRO A 15 12.91 -4.65 21.88
N GLU A 16 13.57 -5.17 22.92
CA GLU A 16 14.79 -4.56 23.45
C GLU A 16 15.90 -4.63 22.38
N SER A 17 16.06 -3.54 21.63
CA SER A 17 17.04 -3.37 20.56
C SER A 17 17.58 -1.94 20.59
N GLU A 18 18.86 -1.77 20.26
CA GLU A 18 19.51 -0.44 20.23
C GLU A 18 18.88 0.51 19.20
N ARG A 19 18.22 -0.04 18.17
CA ARG A 19 17.51 0.72 17.12
C ARG A 19 16.17 0.06 16.78
N PRO A 20 15.14 0.83 16.39
CA PRO A 20 13.90 0.27 15.90
C PRO A 20 14.15 -0.63 14.69
N LEU A 21 13.71 -1.89 14.78
CA LEU A 21 13.84 -2.87 13.71
C LEU A 21 12.50 -2.99 12.98
N PHE A 22 12.49 -2.63 11.69
CA PHE A 22 11.32 -2.68 10.82
C PHE A 22 11.55 -3.72 9.73
N HIS A 23 10.67 -4.70 9.65
CA HIS A 23 10.63 -5.70 8.59
C HIS A 23 9.71 -5.19 7.48
N TYR A 24 10.20 -5.22 6.25
CA TYR A 24 9.49 -4.71 5.09
C TYR A 24 8.87 -5.84 4.26
N SER A 25 9.33 -7.08 4.40
CA SER A 25 8.73 -8.27 3.83
C SER A 25 7.92 -9.06 4.87
N SER A 26 6.94 -9.82 4.39
CA SER A 26 6.23 -10.80 5.20
C SER A 26 7.04 -12.08 5.43
N ASP A 27 8.14 -12.26 4.69
CA ASP A 27 9.06 -13.41 4.80
C ASP A 27 10.30 -13.14 5.67
N GLU A 28 10.46 -11.92 6.19
CA GLU A 28 11.55 -11.62 7.12
C GLU A 28 11.23 -12.19 8.50
N ASP A 29 11.97 -13.21 8.94
CA ASP A 29 11.87 -13.79 10.28
C ASP A 29 12.71 -13.03 11.30
N GLY A 30 12.16 -12.78 12.50
CA GLY A 30 12.91 -12.23 13.64
C GLY A 30 12.15 -11.19 14.48
N PRO A 31 12.74 -10.72 15.59
CA PRO A 31 12.15 -9.64 16.39
C PRO A 31 12.04 -8.35 15.57
N GLY A 32 10.98 -7.55 15.71
CA GLY A 32 10.81 -6.29 14.98
C GLY A 32 9.35 -5.96 14.69
N TYR A 33 9.09 -4.84 14.01
CA TYR A 33 7.77 -4.51 13.49
C TYR A 33 7.68 -4.90 12.02
N HIS A 34 6.83 -5.85 11.67
CA HIS A 34 6.54 -6.14 10.27
C HIS A 34 5.56 -5.09 9.73
N LEU A 35 5.91 -4.46 8.63
CA LEU A 35 5.04 -3.54 7.91
C LEU A 35 4.19 -4.33 6.91
N ASN A 36 2.92 -3.99 6.73
CA ASN A 36 2.07 -4.64 5.71
C ASN A 36 1.78 -6.13 6.00
N HIS A 37 1.66 -6.49 7.27
CA HIS A 37 1.37 -7.86 7.73
C HIS A 37 0.10 -7.98 8.57
N ARG A 38 -0.54 -6.87 9.00
CA ARG A 38 -1.71 -6.86 9.89
C ARG A 38 -2.77 -5.90 9.39
N GLY A 39 -3.81 -6.41 8.75
CA GLY A 39 -4.95 -5.61 8.29
C GLY A 39 -6.22 -5.86 9.12
N ILE A 40 -7.26 -5.11 8.81
CA ILE A 40 -8.63 -5.39 9.27
C ILE A 40 -9.44 -5.89 8.09
N VAL A 41 -10.10 -7.04 8.24
CA VAL A 41 -11.09 -7.55 7.29
C VAL A 41 -12.47 -7.14 7.80
N GLU A 42 -13.21 -6.42 6.97
CA GLU A 42 -14.62 -6.10 7.22
C GLU A 42 -15.53 -7.06 6.45
N CYS A 43 -16.50 -7.65 7.14
CA CYS A 43 -17.54 -8.49 6.53
C CYS A 43 -18.66 -7.62 5.95
N GLU A 44 -18.90 -7.71 4.64
CA GLU A 44 -19.91 -6.92 3.93
C GLU A 44 -21.35 -7.25 4.37
N THR A 45 -21.58 -8.46 4.90
CA THR A 45 -22.92 -8.90 5.33
C THR A 45 -23.29 -8.40 6.72
N CYS A 46 -22.33 -8.30 7.64
CA CYS A 46 -22.60 -7.98 9.05
C CYS A 46 -21.83 -6.77 9.59
N ALA A 47 -21.10 -6.04 8.73
CA ALA A 47 -20.28 -4.87 9.06
C ALA A 47 -19.30 -5.11 10.24
N THR A 48 -18.93 -6.37 10.48
CA THR A 48 -18.02 -6.72 11.56
C THR A 48 -16.58 -6.65 11.07
N SER A 49 -15.77 -5.87 11.77
CA SER A 49 -14.33 -5.70 11.53
C SER A 49 -13.51 -6.64 12.41
N ARG A 50 -12.59 -7.40 11.81
CA ARG A 50 -11.68 -8.31 12.54
C ARG A 50 -10.23 -8.10 12.12
N LYS A 51 -9.32 -8.14 13.10
CA LYS A 51 -7.87 -8.13 12.85
C LYS A 51 -7.47 -9.42 12.13
N ALA A 52 -6.69 -9.30 11.07
CA ALA A 52 -6.21 -10.43 10.27
C ALA A 52 -4.74 -10.23 9.89
N THR A 53 -4.02 -11.35 9.80
CA THR A 53 -2.70 -11.36 9.16
C THR A 53 -2.90 -11.28 7.65
N ILE A 54 -2.20 -10.35 7.01
CA ILE A 54 -2.31 -10.11 5.57
C ILE A 54 -0.96 -10.39 4.92
N ARG A 55 -1.00 -10.96 3.71
CA ARG A 55 0.20 -11.13 2.89
C ARG A 55 0.24 -10.03 1.86
N TRP A 56 1.22 -9.13 1.97
CA TRP A 56 1.40 -8.05 1.02
C TRP A 56 2.48 -8.45 0.01
N PRO A 57 2.27 -8.24 -1.31
CA PRO A 57 1.22 -7.44 -1.94
C PRO A 57 -0.08 -8.17 -2.32
N GLU A 58 -0.20 -9.48 -2.07
CA GLU A 58 -1.31 -10.32 -2.53
C GLU A 58 -2.68 -9.91 -1.97
N ALA A 59 -2.68 -9.32 -0.77
CA ALA A 59 -3.87 -8.82 -0.08
C ALA A 59 -4.25 -7.37 -0.46
N ALA A 60 -3.58 -6.75 -1.44
CA ALA A 60 -3.92 -5.42 -1.89
C ALA A 60 -5.31 -5.37 -2.53
N TYR A 61 -6.09 -4.34 -2.18
CA TYR A 61 -7.45 -4.16 -2.71
C TYR A 61 -7.46 -3.95 -4.23
N TRP A 62 -6.53 -3.14 -4.75
CA TRP A 62 -6.27 -3.08 -6.19
C TRP A 62 -4.88 -3.59 -6.52
N GLN A 63 -4.83 -4.38 -7.58
CA GLN A 63 -3.63 -4.88 -8.20
C GLN A 63 -3.75 -4.68 -9.70
N TRP A 64 -2.81 -3.93 -10.27
CA TRP A 64 -2.74 -3.67 -11.69
C TRP A 64 -1.40 -4.14 -12.23
N GLU A 65 -1.41 -4.65 -13.45
CA GLU A 65 -0.19 -4.89 -14.21
C GLU A 65 -0.07 -3.84 -15.32
N VAL A 66 0.94 -2.97 -15.23
CA VAL A 66 1.14 -1.87 -16.17
C VAL A 66 2.51 -2.01 -16.84
N SER A 67 2.51 -2.32 -18.14
CA SER A 67 3.73 -2.55 -18.92
C SER A 67 4.71 -3.53 -18.25
N GLY A 68 4.19 -4.65 -17.71
CA GLY A 68 4.99 -5.69 -17.05
C GLY A 68 5.47 -5.34 -15.63
N HIS A 69 4.97 -4.24 -15.05
CA HIS A 69 5.27 -3.86 -13.68
C HIS A 69 4.01 -3.90 -12.81
N PRO A 70 4.06 -4.59 -11.64
CA PRO A 70 2.93 -4.60 -10.73
C PRO A 70 2.79 -3.25 -10.03
N LEU A 71 1.55 -2.76 -9.98
CA LEU A 71 1.13 -1.61 -9.20
C LEU A 71 0.05 -2.06 -8.23
N VAL A 72 0.24 -1.78 -6.96
CA VAL A 72 -0.72 -2.19 -5.93
C VAL A 72 -1.16 -1.00 -5.10
N ALA A 73 -2.46 -0.93 -4.81
CA ALA A 73 -3.04 0.05 -3.90
C ALA A 73 -3.79 -0.65 -2.77
N ARG A 74 -3.64 -0.09 -1.57
CA ARG A 74 -4.16 -0.70 -0.32
C ARG A 74 -5.66 -0.49 -0.21
N ASN A 75 -6.10 0.71 -0.57
CA ASN A 75 -7.45 1.21 -0.46
C ASN A 75 -7.59 2.46 -1.33
N ARG A 76 -8.80 3.02 -1.39
CA ARG A 76 -9.15 4.18 -2.22
C ARG A 76 -8.19 5.34 -2.03
N ALA A 77 -7.93 5.71 -0.78
CA ALA A 77 -7.01 6.78 -0.44
C ALA A 77 -5.59 6.54 -0.97
N HIS A 78 -5.08 5.30 -0.91
CA HIS A 78 -3.76 4.99 -1.47
C HIS A 78 -3.74 5.10 -3.00
N ALA A 79 -4.79 4.63 -3.69
CA ALA A 79 -4.91 4.77 -5.14
C ALA A 79 -5.02 6.26 -5.57
N GLU A 80 -5.77 7.06 -4.83
CA GLU A 80 -5.87 8.52 -5.02
C GLU A 80 -4.52 9.20 -4.82
N GLN A 81 -3.76 8.85 -3.77
CA GLN A 81 -2.40 9.36 -3.55
C GLN A 81 -1.46 9.03 -4.73
N ILE A 82 -1.58 7.85 -5.33
CA ILE A 82 -0.82 7.48 -6.53
C ILE A 82 -1.20 8.39 -7.70
N LEU A 83 -2.50 8.60 -7.92
CA LEU A 83 -2.97 9.48 -8.99
C LEU A 83 -2.52 10.92 -8.79
N ASP A 84 -2.63 11.45 -7.59
CA ASP A 84 -2.24 12.82 -7.26
C ASP A 84 -0.75 13.02 -7.50
N PHE A 85 0.08 12.10 -7.05
CA PHE A 85 1.52 12.14 -7.30
C PHE A 85 1.87 12.08 -8.80
N LEU A 86 1.12 11.30 -9.58
CA LEU A 86 1.31 11.25 -11.03
C LEU A 86 0.84 12.53 -11.73
N ARG A 87 -0.12 13.26 -11.16
CA ARG A 87 -0.64 14.54 -11.65
C ARG A 87 0.24 15.73 -11.24
N GLU A 88 0.98 15.63 -10.14
CA GLU A 88 1.92 16.67 -9.70
C GLU A 88 2.95 17.01 -10.79
N ARG A 89 3.03 18.30 -11.15
CA ARG A 89 3.98 18.82 -12.15
C ARG A 89 5.42 18.81 -11.66
N ASN A 90 5.62 19.04 -10.36
CA ASN A 90 6.93 19.04 -9.70
C ASN A 90 6.94 17.97 -8.61
N ARG A 91 7.48 16.80 -8.94
CA ARG A 91 7.51 15.64 -8.03
C ARG A 91 8.73 15.80 -7.14
N SER A 92 8.51 16.06 -5.85
CA SER A 92 9.61 16.19 -4.89
C SER A 92 10.49 14.93 -4.92
N PRO A 93 11.84 15.08 -4.90
CA PRO A 93 12.76 13.93 -4.93
C PRO A 93 12.59 13.02 -3.71
N ASN A 94 12.11 13.58 -2.59
CA ASN A 94 11.70 12.81 -1.42
C ASN A 94 10.32 12.19 -1.66
N ARG A 95 10.30 10.96 -2.18
CA ARG A 95 9.08 10.17 -2.35
C ARG A 95 8.30 10.14 -1.04
N ARG A 96 7.00 10.45 -1.12
CA ARG A 96 6.06 10.20 -0.02
C ARG A 96 6.27 8.75 0.48
N PRO A 97 6.30 8.49 1.79
CA PRO A 97 6.56 7.14 2.31
C PRO A 97 5.68 6.05 1.70
N SER A 98 4.41 6.38 1.42
CA SER A 98 3.43 5.48 0.78
C SER A 98 3.81 5.05 -0.64
N LEU A 99 4.60 5.85 -1.37
CA LEU A 99 4.96 5.60 -2.78
C LEU A 99 6.33 4.92 -2.94
N ARG A 100 7.03 4.61 -1.83
CA ARG A 100 8.40 4.05 -1.88
C ARG A 100 8.48 2.69 -2.58
N ARG A 101 7.43 1.87 -2.48
CA ARG A 101 7.38 0.51 -3.03
C ARG A 101 6.89 0.44 -4.47
N ILE A 102 6.44 1.56 -5.04
CA ILE A 102 5.99 1.58 -6.44
C ILE A 102 7.23 1.59 -7.34
N PRO A 103 7.31 0.66 -8.32
CA PRO A 103 8.37 0.67 -9.33
C PRO A 103 8.54 2.05 -9.95
N THR A 104 9.78 2.54 -9.97
CA THR A 104 10.09 3.89 -10.51
C THR A 104 9.64 4.06 -11.95
N GLN A 105 9.68 2.97 -12.72
CA GLN A 105 9.27 2.88 -14.11
C GLN A 105 7.82 3.34 -14.28
N LEU A 106 6.93 2.89 -13.39
CA LEU A 106 5.50 3.26 -13.38
C LEU A 106 5.28 4.74 -13.04
N LEU A 107 6.22 5.32 -12.29
CA LEU A 107 6.20 6.73 -11.94
C LEU A 107 6.87 7.61 -13.01
N THR A 108 7.43 7.05 -14.08
CA THR A 108 8.06 7.87 -15.14
C THR A 108 7.02 8.60 -15.99
N LYS A 109 7.43 9.68 -16.67
CA LYS A 109 6.57 10.42 -17.62
C LYS A 109 6.01 9.53 -18.75
N ARG A 110 6.70 8.43 -19.09
CA ARG A 110 6.30 7.50 -20.15
C ARG A 110 5.10 6.64 -19.74
N LEU A 111 5.14 6.04 -18.55
CA LEU A 111 4.09 5.14 -18.07
C LEU A 111 3.01 5.84 -17.22
N ALA A 112 3.30 7.05 -16.72
CA ALA A 112 2.34 7.84 -15.94
C ALA A 112 0.97 8.04 -16.63
N PRO A 113 0.86 8.30 -17.94
CA PRO A 113 -0.45 8.42 -18.61
C PRO A 113 -1.24 7.10 -18.59
N GLU A 114 -0.56 5.96 -18.78
CA GLU A 114 -1.20 4.64 -18.75
C GLU A 114 -1.68 4.30 -17.33
N VAL A 115 -0.83 4.51 -16.33
CA VAL A 115 -1.19 4.32 -14.92
C VAL A 115 -2.38 5.20 -14.54
N ARG A 116 -2.35 6.49 -14.91
CA ARG A 116 -3.46 7.42 -14.64
C ARG A 116 -4.79 6.97 -15.24
N ARG A 117 -4.76 6.44 -16.48
CA ARG A 117 -5.96 5.97 -17.17
C ARG A 117 -6.55 4.74 -16.48
N ARG A 118 -5.72 3.74 -16.15
CA ARG A 118 -6.18 2.49 -15.52
C ARG A 118 -6.67 2.73 -14.09
N VAL A 119 -5.84 3.35 -13.25
CA VAL A 119 -6.20 3.62 -11.85
C VAL A 119 -7.40 4.56 -11.76
N GLY A 120 -7.47 5.58 -12.62
CA GLY A 120 -8.61 6.50 -12.67
C GLY A 120 -9.93 5.81 -13.03
N ARG A 121 -9.92 4.96 -14.06
CA ARG A 121 -11.11 4.20 -14.48
C ARG A 121 -11.62 3.28 -13.37
N ASP A 122 -10.73 2.53 -12.72
CA ASP A 122 -11.14 1.57 -11.71
C ASP A 122 -11.60 2.23 -10.42
N LEU A 123 -11.12 3.45 -10.12
CA LEU A 123 -11.64 4.28 -9.04
C LEU A 123 -13.03 4.86 -9.34
N GLU A 124 -13.38 5.11 -10.60
CA GLU A 124 -14.71 5.58 -10.99
C GLU A 124 -15.77 4.45 -10.97
N LEU A 125 -15.33 3.19 -11.13
CA LEU A 125 -16.20 2.01 -11.16
C LEU A 125 -16.42 1.34 -9.79
N ALA A 126 -15.61 1.70 -8.79
CA ALA A 126 -15.64 1.16 -7.42
C ALA A 126 -16.25 2.16 -6.44
#